data_AF-A0A2I1EYV6-F1
#
_entry.id   AF-A0A2I1EYV6-F1
#
_cell.length_a   1.000
_cell.length_b   1.000
_cell.length_c   1.000
_cell.angle_alpha   90.00
_cell.angle_beta   90.00
_cell.angle_gamma   90.00
#
_symmetry.space_group_name_H-M   'P 1'
#
loop_
_entity.id
_entity.type
_entity.pdbx_description
1 polymer ?
#
loop_
_entity_poly.entity_id
_entity_poly.type
_entity_poly.pdbx_seq_one_letter_code
_entity_poly.pdbx_strand_id
1 'polypeptide(L)'
;MIRKKGINRGSYIGGSSVHNQRIERLWKDVHRVIVMLFSSIFYFLEDNYGLNIENSIHMFALHYIFIPRINFALETFIQSWNYHSLRTESHKTPRQLFLEGMVRNNLRGLEEVGVDLNHYGIDWEGPAPTDEGIEQVNLNSVANILTNSQLFSLQNFINPLSEDGNFGINLYLRVLEFVNNNV
;
A
#
# COMPACT_ATOMS: atom_id res chain seq x y z
N MET A 1 -1.23 23.56 3.91
CA MET A 1 0.10 23.73 3.27
C MET A 1 0.51 25.20 3.04
N ILE A 2 -0.35 26.07 2.50
CA ILE A 2 -0.01 27.48 2.22
C ILE A 2 0.35 28.27 3.49
N ARG A 3 -0.41 28.11 4.59
CA ARG A 3 -0.12 28.76 5.88
C ARG A 3 1.23 28.32 6.51
N LYS A 4 1.65 27.07 6.31
CA LYS A 4 2.92 26.54 6.85
C LYS A 4 4.13 26.77 5.94
N LYS A 5 3.94 26.78 4.61
CA LYS A 5 5.04 26.86 3.62
C LYS A 5 5.13 28.18 2.88
N GLY A 6 4.15 29.08 2.99
CA GLY A 6 4.11 30.40 2.32
C GLY A 6 3.34 30.40 0.99
N ILE A 7 2.89 31.60 0.60
CA ILE A 7 2.18 31.89 -0.67
C ILE A 7 3.15 31.86 -1.87
N ASN A 8 2.65 31.51 -3.06
CA ASN A 8 3.39 31.52 -4.34
C ASN A 8 4.61 30.57 -4.45
N ARG A 9 4.71 29.53 -3.61
CA ARG A 9 5.73 28.48 -3.77
C ARG A 9 5.34 27.35 -4.73
N GLY A 10 4.07 27.30 -5.16
CA GLY A 10 3.54 26.12 -5.87
C GLY A 10 3.40 24.87 -4.98
N SER A 11 3.44 25.04 -3.65
CA SER A 11 3.35 23.96 -2.65
C SER A 11 2.01 23.21 -2.63
N TYR A 12 1.04 23.70 -3.40
CA TYR A 12 -0.31 23.17 -3.50
C TYR A 12 -0.81 23.49 -4.91
N ILE A 13 -1.34 22.49 -5.60
CA ILE A 13 -2.01 22.66 -6.88
C ILE A 13 -3.52 22.74 -6.57
N GLY A 14 -4.07 23.95 -6.58
CA GLY A 14 -5.50 24.19 -6.42
C GLY A 14 -6.17 24.39 -7.79
N GLY A 15 -7.23 23.65 -8.07
CA GLY A 15 -7.99 23.71 -9.33
C GLY A 15 -8.80 22.44 -9.57
N SER A 16 -9.56 22.41 -10.67
CA SER A 16 -10.29 21.20 -11.10
C SER A 16 -9.34 19.99 -11.23
N SER A 17 -9.73 18.84 -10.66
CA SER A 17 -8.93 17.59 -10.60
C SER A 17 -8.43 17.10 -11.96
N VAL A 18 -9.02 17.56 -13.07
CA VAL A 18 -8.60 17.24 -14.44
C VAL A 18 -7.14 17.56 -14.76
N HIS A 19 -6.47 18.37 -13.94
CA HIS A 19 -5.05 18.72 -14.08
C HIS A 19 -4.10 17.76 -13.34
N ASN A 20 -4.61 16.84 -12.51
CA ASN A 20 -3.79 15.91 -11.73
C ASN A 20 -3.48 14.60 -12.49
N GLN A 21 -3.48 14.64 -13.83
CA GLN A 21 -3.40 13.45 -14.69
C GLN A 21 -2.20 12.55 -14.41
N ARG A 22 -1.07 13.13 -13.96
CA ARG A 22 0.14 12.36 -13.65
C ARG A 22 -0.05 11.50 -12.40
N ILE A 23 -0.67 12.03 -11.33
CA ILE A 23 -0.95 11.21 -10.14
C ILE A 23 -2.06 10.21 -10.44
N GLU A 24 -3.08 10.60 -11.23
CA GLU A 24 -4.17 9.70 -11.60
C GLU A 24 -3.67 8.53 -12.45
N ARG A 25 -2.71 8.76 -13.35
CA ARG A 25 -2.06 7.68 -14.11
C ARG A 25 -1.23 6.77 -13.20
N LEU A 26 -0.47 7.33 -12.27
CA LEU A 26 0.24 6.52 -11.26
C LEU A 26 -0.73 5.64 -10.47
N TRP A 27 -1.84 6.20 -9.98
CA TRP A 27 -2.86 5.45 -9.26
C TRP A 27 -3.49 4.35 -10.11
N LYS A 28 -3.75 4.60 -11.39
CA LYS A 28 -4.24 3.56 -12.33
C LYS A 28 -3.24 2.42 -12.48
N ASP A 29 -1.95 2.73 -12.57
CA ASP A 29 -0.90 1.71 -12.72
C ASP A 29 -0.72 0.90 -11.42
N VAL A 30 -0.73 1.55 -10.25
CA VAL A 30 -0.74 0.86 -8.94
C VAL A 30 -1.96 -0.03 -8.81
N HIS A 31 -3.15 0.48 -9.15
CA HIS A 31 -4.38 -0.29 -9.09
C HIS A 31 -4.30 -1.54 -9.98
N ARG A 32 -3.85 -1.37 -11.23
CA ARG A 32 -3.76 -2.46 -12.20
C ARG A 32 -2.75 -3.52 -11.80
N VAL A 33 -1.58 -3.13 -11.31
CA VAL A 33 -0.47 -4.06 -11.06
C VAL A 33 -0.55 -4.70 -9.68
N ILE A 34 -0.98 -3.94 -8.67
CA ILE A 34 -0.96 -4.36 -7.27
C ILE A 34 -2.36 -4.70 -6.80
N VAL A 35 -3.29 -3.75 -6.82
CA VAL A 35 -4.62 -3.92 -6.21
C VAL A 35 -5.39 -5.05 -6.89
N MET A 36 -5.49 -5.03 -8.22
CA MET A 36 -6.22 -6.07 -8.97
C MET A 36 -5.64 -7.47 -8.74
N LEU A 37 -4.32 -7.61 -8.61
CA LEU A 37 -3.67 -8.90 -8.35
C LEU A 37 -4.11 -9.46 -7.00
N PHE A 38 -3.92 -8.70 -5.92
CA PHE A 38 -4.23 -9.18 -4.57
C PHE A 38 -5.73 -9.31 -4.34
N SER A 39 -6.56 -8.41 -4.87
CA SER A 39 -8.02 -8.57 -4.85
C SER A 39 -8.45 -9.86 -5.54
N SER A 40 -7.88 -10.20 -6.70
CA SER A 40 -8.21 -11.45 -7.40
C SER A 40 -7.82 -12.68 -6.59
N ILE A 41 -6.67 -12.65 -5.91
CA ILE A 41 -6.23 -13.73 -5.02
C ILE A 41 -7.20 -13.87 -3.83
N PHE A 42 -7.64 -12.76 -3.24
CA PHE A 42 -8.54 -12.80 -2.08
C PHE A 42 -9.93 -13.28 -2.46
N TYR A 43 -10.50 -12.83 -3.58
CA TYR A 43 -11.75 -13.39 -4.10
C TYR A 43 -11.62 -14.88 -4.38
N PHE A 44 -10.50 -15.32 -4.96
CA PHE A 44 -10.24 -16.74 -5.18
C PHE A 44 -10.18 -17.54 -3.85
N LEU A 45 -9.59 -16.98 -2.80
CA LEU A 45 -9.56 -17.58 -1.46
C LEU A 45 -10.97 -17.65 -0.82
N GLU A 46 -11.80 -16.63 -1.00
CA GLU A 46 -13.20 -16.63 -0.55
C GLU A 46 -13.99 -17.74 -1.27
N ASP A 47 -13.93 -17.76 -2.60
CA ASP A 47 -14.72 -18.67 -3.43
C ASP A 47 -14.32 -20.14 -3.29
N ASN A 48 -13.01 -20.43 -3.13
CA ASN A 48 -12.49 -21.81 -3.21
C ASN A 48 -12.05 -22.38 -1.86
N TYR A 49 -11.71 -21.53 -0.88
CA TYR A 49 -11.15 -21.95 0.40
C TYR A 49 -11.91 -21.38 1.61
N GLY A 50 -13.01 -20.65 1.38
CA GLY A 50 -13.87 -20.15 2.45
C GLY A 50 -13.17 -19.13 3.35
N LEU A 51 -12.33 -18.26 2.79
CA LEU A 51 -11.79 -17.11 3.53
C LEU A 51 -12.95 -16.35 4.21
N ASN A 52 -12.86 -16.18 5.53
CA ASN A 52 -13.90 -15.55 6.34
C ASN A 52 -13.29 -14.38 7.11
N ILE A 53 -13.75 -13.16 6.80
CA ILE A 53 -13.24 -11.90 7.36
C ILE A 53 -13.57 -11.78 8.86
N GLU A 54 -14.66 -12.41 9.31
CA GLU A 54 -15.06 -12.44 10.72
C GLU A 54 -14.22 -13.43 11.55
N ASN A 55 -13.44 -14.30 10.90
CA ASN A 55 -12.59 -15.27 11.58
C ASN A 55 -11.18 -14.69 11.79
N SER A 56 -10.81 -14.46 13.05
CA SER A 56 -9.50 -13.92 13.43
C SER A 56 -8.32 -14.81 12.99
N ILE A 57 -8.49 -16.13 12.92
CA ILE A 57 -7.47 -17.07 12.42
C ILE A 57 -7.22 -16.85 10.93
N HIS A 58 -8.30 -16.70 10.17
CA HIS A 58 -8.21 -16.46 8.73
C HIS A 58 -7.54 -15.12 8.44
N MET A 59 -7.95 -14.06 9.16
CA MET A 59 -7.36 -12.74 9.02
C MET A 59 -5.90 -12.69 9.46
N PHE A 60 -5.52 -13.39 10.54
CA PHE A 60 -4.14 -13.53 10.96
C PHE A 60 -3.29 -14.21 9.88
N ALA A 61 -3.74 -15.35 9.37
CA ALA A 61 -3.02 -16.10 8.33
C ALA A 61 -2.88 -15.28 7.03
N LEU A 62 -3.96 -14.58 6.64
CA LEU A 62 -3.98 -13.70 5.49
C LEU A 62 -2.95 -12.57 5.64
N HIS A 63 -2.97 -11.87 6.78
CA HIS A 63 -2.04 -10.77 7.06
C HIS A 63 -0.59 -11.25 7.13
N TYR A 64 -0.32 -12.37 7.79
CA TYR A 64 1.02 -12.94 7.93
C TYR A 64 1.68 -13.21 6.57
N ILE A 65 0.92 -13.73 5.60
CA ILE A 65 1.42 -14.02 4.26
C ILE A 65 1.40 -12.81 3.33
N PHE A 66 0.27 -12.11 3.26
CA PHE A 66 0.05 -11.15 2.19
C PHE A 66 0.52 -9.73 2.50
N ILE A 67 0.65 -9.30 3.77
CA ILE A 67 1.26 -8.00 4.07
C ILE A 67 2.70 -7.93 3.57
N PRO A 68 3.60 -8.90 3.88
CA PRO A 68 4.96 -8.88 3.35
C PRO A 68 5.00 -8.91 1.82
N ARG A 69 4.11 -9.68 1.18
CA ARG A 69 4.04 -9.79 -0.29
C ARG A 69 3.56 -8.51 -0.95
N ILE A 70 2.55 -7.86 -0.40
CA ILE A 70 2.05 -6.56 -0.88
C ILE A 70 3.16 -5.52 -0.76
N ASN A 71 3.84 -5.46 0.38
CA ASN A 71 4.96 -4.54 0.57
C ASN A 71 6.09 -4.78 -0.44
N PHE A 72 6.48 -6.05 -0.64
CA PHE A 72 7.48 -6.41 -1.64
C PHE A 72 7.07 -6.02 -3.07
N ALA A 73 5.80 -6.25 -3.42
CA ALA A 73 5.26 -5.88 -4.73
C ALA A 73 5.23 -4.35 -4.92
N LEU A 74 4.87 -3.59 -3.88
CA LEU A 74 4.92 -2.13 -3.88
C LEU A 74 6.36 -1.61 -4.01
N GLU A 75 7.31 -2.16 -3.27
CA GLU A 75 8.73 -1.80 -3.40
C GLU A 75 9.24 -2.06 -4.82
N THR A 76 8.92 -3.23 -5.37
CA THR A 76 9.26 -3.58 -6.76
C THR A 76 8.63 -2.61 -7.76
N PHE A 77 7.36 -2.26 -7.57
CA PHE A 77 6.68 -1.26 -8.38
C PHE A 77 7.38 0.11 -8.28
N ILE A 78 7.73 0.56 -7.09
CA ILE A 78 8.45 1.83 -6.86
C ILE A 78 9.79 1.83 -7.59
N GLN A 79 10.55 0.73 -7.54
CA GLN A 79 11.82 0.61 -8.27
C GLN A 79 11.58 0.61 -9.79
N SER A 80 10.61 -0.15 -10.29
CA SER A 80 10.29 -0.14 -11.74
C SER A 80 9.86 1.26 -12.19
N TRP A 81 8.97 1.89 -11.43
CA TRP A 81 8.41 3.20 -11.74
C TRP A 81 9.48 4.29 -11.70
N ASN A 82 10.36 4.31 -10.70
CA ASN A 82 11.34 5.40 -10.60
C ASN A 82 12.44 5.34 -11.67
N TYR A 83 12.66 4.18 -12.27
CA TYR A 83 13.76 3.93 -13.20
C TYR A 83 13.33 3.66 -14.64
N HIS A 84 12.02 3.57 -14.94
CA HIS A 84 11.57 3.50 -16.34
C HIS A 84 11.80 4.82 -17.07
N SER A 85 12.13 4.74 -18.36
CA SER A 85 12.33 5.93 -19.19
C SER A 85 11.00 6.50 -19.68
N LEU A 86 10.85 7.83 -19.60
CA LEU A 86 9.68 8.54 -20.09
C LEU A 86 9.93 9.06 -21.50
N ARG A 87 9.21 8.52 -22.49
CA ARG A 87 9.33 8.93 -23.90
C ARG A 87 9.08 10.42 -24.12
N THR A 88 8.15 11.02 -23.37
CA THR A 88 7.79 12.44 -23.47
C THR A 88 8.80 13.38 -22.81
N GLU A 89 9.74 12.83 -22.03
CA GLU A 89 10.71 13.61 -21.23
C GLU A 89 12.15 13.25 -21.67
N SER A 90 12.35 13.13 -22.99
CA SER A 90 13.64 12.80 -23.61
C SER A 90 14.29 11.53 -23.07
N HIS A 91 13.48 10.49 -22.81
CA HIS A 91 13.91 9.21 -22.23
C HIS A 91 14.53 9.29 -20.82
N LYS A 92 14.34 10.41 -20.12
CA LYS A 92 14.75 10.52 -18.72
C LYS A 92 13.82 9.71 -17.83
N THR A 93 14.35 9.20 -16.72
CA THR A 93 13.55 8.51 -15.71
C THR A 93 12.92 9.49 -14.72
N PRO A 94 11.81 9.13 -14.04
CA PRO A 94 11.26 9.97 -12.98
C PRO A 94 12.30 10.37 -11.93
N ARG A 95 13.20 9.45 -11.57
CA ARG A 95 14.32 9.73 -10.66
C ARG A 95 15.28 10.79 -11.20
N GLN A 96 15.64 10.71 -12.49
CA GLN A 96 16.51 11.71 -13.13
C GLN A 96 15.84 13.09 -13.19
N LEU A 97 14.55 13.13 -13.54
CA LEU A 97 13.77 14.37 -13.56
C LEU A 97 13.68 15.01 -12.17
N PHE A 98 13.50 14.20 -11.13
CA PHE A 98 13.49 14.67 -9.75
C PHE A 98 14.84 15.29 -9.37
N LEU A 99 15.96 14.59 -9.61
CA LEU A 99 17.31 15.09 -9.33
C LEU A 99 17.63 16.38 -10.11
N GLU A 100 17.28 16.43 -11.40
CA GLU A 100 17.46 17.62 -12.22
C GLU A 100 16.62 18.81 -11.71
N GLY A 101 15.39 18.54 -11.28
CA GLY A 101 14.53 19.52 -10.63
C GLY A 101 15.13 20.07 -9.34
N MET A 102 15.77 19.23 -8.53
CA MET A 102 16.47 19.64 -7.31
C MET A 102 17.65 20.56 -7.58
N VAL A 103 18.48 20.22 -8.57
CA VAL A 103 19.64 21.04 -8.98
C VAL A 103 19.19 22.41 -9.49
N ARG A 104 18.12 22.44 -10.30
CA ARG A 104 17.58 23.68 -10.86
C ARG A 104 16.89 24.58 -9.84
N ASN A 105 16.31 24.01 -8.78
CA ASN A 105 15.42 24.73 -7.86
C ASN A 105 15.92 24.77 -6.39
N ASN A 106 17.24 24.63 -6.15
CA ASN A 106 17.87 24.70 -4.82
C ASN A 106 17.31 23.71 -3.77
N LEU A 107 17.44 22.40 -4.01
CA LEU A 107 17.09 21.31 -3.05
C LEU A 107 15.65 21.34 -2.50
N ARG A 108 14.75 22.13 -3.11
CA ARG A 108 13.32 22.14 -2.76
C ARG A 108 12.76 20.73 -2.92
N GLY A 109 12.19 20.18 -1.85
CA GLY A 109 11.63 18.83 -1.81
C GLY A 109 12.32 17.85 -0.84
N LEU A 110 13.51 18.20 -0.32
CA LEU A 110 14.20 17.45 0.74
C LEU A 110 13.96 17.99 2.16
N GLU A 111 13.16 19.06 2.29
CA GLU A 111 12.73 19.53 3.60
C GLU A 111 11.95 18.39 4.28
N GLU A 112 12.52 17.76 5.31
CA GLU A 112 11.77 16.89 6.22
C GLU A 112 10.66 17.73 6.85
N VAL A 113 9.48 17.67 6.23
CA VAL A 113 8.28 18.11 6.89
C VAL A 113 7.98 16.98 7.86
N GLY A 114 8.03 17.26 9.17
CA GLY A 114 7.43 16.38 10.17
C GLY A 114 5.95 16.25 9.84
N VAL A 115 5.62 15.29 8.98
CA VAL A 115 4.27 14.95 8.58
C VAL A 115 3.80 13.95 9.60
N ASP A 116 2.84 14.34 10.43
CA ASP A 116 2.09 13.38 11.21
C ASP A 116 1.25 12.54 10.24
N LEU A 117 1.66 11.28 10.06
CA LEU A 117 1.01 10.32 9.18
C LEU A 117 -0.47 10.12 9.53
N ASN A 118 -0.84 10.26 10.82
CA ASN A 118 -2.22 10.12 11.27
C ASN A 118 -3.12 11.28 10.78
N HIS A 119 -2.51 12.41 10.43
CA HIS A 119 -3.21 13.63 10.01
C HIS A 119 -2.94 13.98 8.55
N TYR A 120 -2.17 13.16 7.82
CA TYR A 120 -1.82 13.43 6.43
C TYR A 120 -3.03 13.22 5.52
N GLY A 121 -3.39 14.25 4.74
CA GLY A 121 -4.52 14.19 3.81
C GLY A 121 -5.89 14.50 4.42
N ILE A 122 -5.97 14.71 5.75
CA ILE A 122 -7.20 15.18 6.41
C ILE A 122 -7.34 16.70 6.20
N ASP A 123 -8.41 17.11 5.53
CA ASP A 123 -8.80 18.52 5.44
C ASP A 123 -9.77 18.88 6.57
N TRP A 124 -9.24 19.33 7.70
CA TRP A 124 -10.03 19.73 8.87
C TRP A 124 -10.95 20.95 8.61
N GLU A 125 -10.65 21.75 7.59
CA GLU A 125 -11.49 22.88 7.15
C GLU A 125 -12.35 22.49 5.92
N GLY A 126 -12.28 21.24 5.46
CA GLY A 126 -13.04 20.73 4.33
C GLY A 126 -14.53 20.59 4.67
N PRO A 127 -15.42 20.61 3.67
CA PRO A 127 -16.83 20.36 3.91
C PRO A 127 -16.99 18.99 4.55
N ALA A 128 -17.71 18.93 5.67
CA ALA A 128 -18.09 17.66 6.27
C ALA A 128 -18.85 16.86 5.21
N PRO A 129 -18.48 15.59 4.98
CA PRO A 129 -19.25 14.78 4.06
C PRO A 129 -20.70 14.70 4.55
N THR A 130 -21.64 14.88 3.63
CA THR A 130 -23.06 14.62 3.90
C THR A 130 -23.22 13.14 4.27
N ASP A 131 -23.96 12.84 5.33
CA ASP A 131 -24.18 11.49 5.89
C ASP A 131 -24.79 10.45 4.89
N GLU A 132 -25.06 10.86 3.65
CA GLU A 132 -25.51 9.99 2.57
C GLU A 132 -24.35 9.13 2.04
N GLY A 133 -24.17 7.95 2.65
CA GLY A 133 -23.46 6.83 2.02
C GLY A 133 -22.00 6.62 2.43
N ILE A 134 -21.52 7.22 3.54
CA ILE A 134 -20.22 6.85 4.10
C ILE A 134 -20.40 5.68 5.07
N GLU A 135 -20.20 4.47 4.56
CA GLU A 135 -19.89 3.34 5.43
C GLU A 135 -18.51 3.58 6.06
N GLN A 136 -18.48 3.85 7.37
CA GLN A 136 -17.24 3.78 8.13
C GLN A 136 -16.74 2.33 8.08
N VAL A 137 -15.67 2.09 7.33
CA VAL A 137 -14.96 0.81 7.33
C VAL A 137 -14.26 0.67 8.68
N ASN A 138 -14.85 -0.12 9.58
CA ASN A 138 -14.26 -0.41 10.88
C ASN A 138 -13.14 -1.43 10.70
N LEU A 139 -11.89 -0.97 10.66
CA LEU A 139 -10.72 -1.85 10.57
C LEU A 139 -10.47 -2.47 11.94
N ASN A 140 -11.04 -3.66 12.18
CA ASN A 140 -10.70 -4.44 13.36
C ASN A 140 -9.19 -4.75 13.32
N SER A 141 -8.45 -4.33 14.34
CA SER A 141 -7.03 -4.67 14.44
C SER A 141 -6.89 -6.18 14.59
N VAL A 142 -6.27 -6.84 13.60
CA VAL A 142 -5.99 -8.28 13.67
C VAL A 142 -4.88 -8.50 14.69
N ALA A 143 -5.25 -8.89 15.91
CA ALA A 143 -4.30 -9.19 16.97
C ALA A 143 -3.51 -10.47 16.63
N ASN A 144 -2.27 -10.54 17.10
CA ASN A 144 -1.53 -11.79 17.09
C ASN A 144 -2.23 -12.79 18.02
N ILE A 145 -2.73 -13.88 17.45
CA ILE A 145 -3.43 -14.96 18.15
C ILE A 145 -2.48 -16.03 18.71
N LEU A 146 -1.22 -16.03 18.29
CA LEU A 146 -0.23 -17.01 18.72
C LEU A 146 0.61 -16.50 19.90
N THR A 147 1.01 -17.43 20.77
CA THR A 147 2.05 -17.17 21.77
C THR A 147 3.40 -16.90 21.10
N ASN A 148 4.33 -16.24 21.81
CA ASN A 148 5.64 -15.91 21.26
C ASN A 148 6.44 -17.14 20.79
N SER A 149 6.31 -18.28 21.48
CA SER A 149 6.96 -19.53 21.07
C SER A 149 6.36 -20.10 19.79
N GLN A 150 5.03 -20.12 19.68
CA GLN A 150 4.33 -20.59 18.48
C GLN A 150 4.61 -19.69 17.27
N LEU A 151 4.65 -18.38 17.47
CA LEU A 151 4.99 -17.43 16.42
C LEU A 151 6.44 -17.61 15.95
N PHE A 152 7.38 -17.86 16.86
CA PHE A 152 8.76 -18.19 16.50
C PHE A 152 8.85 -19.49 15.71
N SER A 153 8.10 -20.53 16.11
CA SER A 153 8.00 -21.77 15.33
C SER A 153 7.45 -21.50 13.93
N LEU A 154 6.35 -20.77 13.81
CA LEU A 154 5.74 -20.40 12.52
C LEU A 154 6.75 -19.72 11.59
N GLN A 155 7.49 -18.72 12.10
CA GLN A 155 8.49 -17.98 11.33
C GLN A 155 9.66 -18.84 10.84
N ASN A 156 10.04 -19.87 11.59
CA ASN A 156 11.07 -20.81 11.16
C ASN A 156 10.58 -21.78 10.08
N PHE A 157 9.29 -22.15 10.11
CA PHE A 157 8.73 -23.12 9.18
C PHE A 157 8.19 -22.49 7.89
N ILE A 158 7.66 -21.27 7.97
CA ILE A 158 6.94 -20.63 6.87
C ILE A 158 7.52 -19.24 6.65
N ASN A 159 8.30 -19.08 5.58
CA ASN A 159 8.72 -17.76 5.10
C ASN A 159 7.60 -17.17 4.21
N PRO A 160 6.98 -16.04 4.59
CA PRO A 160 5.92 -15.40 3.81
C PRO A 160 6.29 -15.08 2.36
N LEU A 161 7.56 -14.78 2.10
CA LEU A 161 8.07 -14.39 0.77
C LEU A 161 8.59 -15.56 -0.06
N SER A 162 8.49 -16.80 0.44
CA SER A 162 8.94 -17.97 -0.33
C SER A 162 8.07 -18.21 -1.57
N GLU A 163 8.67 -18.64 -2.67
CA GLU A 163 7.91 -18.98 -3.87
C GLU A 163 7.22 -20.34 -3.69
N ASP A 164 5.89 -20.33 -3.80
CA ASP A 164 5.06 -21.53 -3.71
C ASP A 164 4.41 -21.91 -5.05
N GLY A 165 4.69 -21.14 -6.10
CA GLY A 165 4.11 -21.30 -7.44
C GLY A 165 2.62 -20.97 -7.52
N ASN A 166 2.02 -20.45 -6.44
CA ASN A 166 0.58 -20.21 -6.33
C ASN A 166 0.29 -18.87 -5.62
N PHE A 167 1.12 -17.86 -5.87
CA PHE A 167 0.98 -16.49 -5.35
C PHE A 167 0.87 -16.37 -3.81
N GLY A 168 1.34 -17.37 -3.06
CA GLY A 168 1.25 -17.42 -1.59
C GLY A 168 -0.01 -18.11 -1.05
N ILE A 169 -0.91 -18.62 -1.91
CA ILE A 169 -2.12 -19.35 -1.50
C ILE A 169 -1.75 -20.62 -0.73
N ASN A 170 -0.74 -21.37 -1.19
CA ASN A 170 -0.35 -22.61 -0.51
C ASN A 170 0.27 -22.30 0.85
N LEU A 171 1.00 -21.19 0.96
CA LEU A 171 1.54 -20.75 2.25
C LEU A 171 0.43 -20.30 3.20
N TYR A 172 -0.58 -19.57 2.71
CA TYR A 172 -1.75 -19.18 3.50
C TYR A 172 -2.45 -20.41 4.10
N LEU A 173 -2.69 -21.45 3.28
CA LEU A 173 -3.31 -22.69 3.75
C LEU A 173 -2.44 -23.41 4.81
N ARG A 174 -1.11 -23.41 4.65
CA ARG A 174 -0.20 -23.98 5.65
C ARG A 174 -0.21 -23.20 6.96
N VAL A 175 -0.30 -21.87 6.91
CA VAL A 175 -0.42 -21.04 8.11
C VAL A 175 -1.75 -21.31 8.81
N LEU A 176 -2.85 -21.38 8.06
CA LEU A 176 -4.15 -21.77 8.61
C LEU A 176 -4.10 -23.12 9.33
N GLU A 177 -3.52 -24.14 8.69
CA GLU A 177 -3.36 -25.47 9.29
C GLU A 177 -2.48 -25.42 10.54
N PHE A 178 -1.36 -24.70 10.50
CA PHE A 178 -0.48 -24.52 11.66
C PHE A 178 -1.22 -23.88 12.83
N VAL A 179 -1.97 -22.80 12.59
CA VAL A 179 -2.67 -22.07 13.65
C VAL A 179 -3.79 -22.91 14.23
N ASN A 180 -4.61 -23.56 13.39
CA ASN A 180 -5.71 -24.42 13.84
C ASN A 180 -5.24 -25.62 14.67
N ASN A 181 -4.00 -26.08 14.49
CA ASN A 181 -3.42 -27.17 15.28
C ASN A 181 -2.79 -26.69 16.61
N ASN A 182 -2.61 -25.39 16.80
CA ASN A 182 -1.87 -24.81 17.93
C ASN A 182 -2.69 -23.82 18.78
N VAL A 183 -3.90 -23.44 18.34
CA VAL A 183 -4.85 -22.59 19.07
C VAL A 183 -6.06 -23.43 19.47
#